data_AF-A0A953EF92-F1
#
_entry.id   AF-A0A953EF92-F1
#
_cell.length_a   1.000
_cell.length_b   1.000
_cell.length_c   1.000
_cell.angle_alpha   90.00
_cell.angle_beta   90.00
_cell.angle_gamma   90.00
#
_symmetry.space_group_name_H-M   'P 1'
#
loop_
_entity.id
_entity.type
_entity.pdbx_description
1 polymer ?
#
loop_
_entity_poly.entity_id
_entity_poly.type
_entity_poly.pdbx_seq_one_letter_code
_entity_poly.pdbx_strand_id
1 'polypeptide(L)'
;MRPLLLGCALLTQWLCIAAGRGQALPSLGPEPGLLCRAAIAAAEREAGLPPRLLSAIARVESGRRDPTTGAFHPWPWTINAEGRGSFFPSKAAAIA
;
A
#
# COMPACT_ATOMS: atom_id res chain seq x y z
N MET A 1 -2.49 -32.37 -53.02
CA MET A 1 -2.48 -30.92 -53.30
C MET A 1 -3.44 -30.24 -52.33
N ARG A 2 -2.93 -29.40 -51.41
CA ARG A 2 -3.54 -28.29 -50.61
C ARG A 2 -4.98 -28.48 -50.01
N PRO A 3 -5.28 -27.99 -48.79
CA PRO A 3 -4.41 -27.58 -47.68
C PRO A 3 -4.90 -28.00 -46.27
N LEU A 4 -3.96 -27.89 -45.33
CA LEU A 4 -4.10 -27.99 -43.88
C LEU A 4 -5.06 -26.92 -43.33
N LEU A 5 -6.16 -27.36 -42.69
CA LEU A 5 -7.01 -26.52 -41.83
C LEU A 5 -6.57 -26.65 -40.36
N LEU A 6 -5.28 -26.46 -40.10
CA LEU A 6 -4.70 -26.33 -38.76
C LEU A 6 -4.37 -24.86 -38.51
N GLY A 7 -5.40 -24.03 -38.33
CA GLY A 7 -5.24 -22.58 -38.16
C GLY A 7 -6.23 -21.97 -37.19
N CYS A 8 -6.67 -22.73 -36.18
CA CYS A 8 -7.82 -22.36 -35.35
C CYS A 8 -7.50 -21.93 -33.90
N ALA A 9 -6.24 -21.87 -33.43
CA ALA A 9 -6.04 -21.80 -31.97
C ALA A 9 -4.88 -20.99 -31.38
N LEU A 10 -4.14 -20.14 -32.12
CA LEU A 10 -2.91 -19.55 -31.55
C LEU A 10 -2.65 -18.05 -31.80
N LEU A 11 -3.66 -17.22 -32.12
CA LEU A 11 -3.44 -15.77 -32.31
C LEU A 11 -4.21 -14.83 -31.38
N THR A 12 -5.00 -15.32 -30.42
CA THR A 12 -5.73 -14.46 -29.46
C THR A 12 -4.99 -14.20 -28.14
N GLN A 13 -3.82 -14.80 -27.91
CA GLN A 13 -3.12 -14.76 -26.62
C GLN A 13 -2.00 -13.70 -26.52
N TRP A 14 -2.11 -12.56 -27.22
CA TRP A 14 -1.09 -11.50 -27.15
C TRP A 14 -1.64 -10.10 -26.85
N LEU A 15 -2.92 -9.96 -26.49
CA LEU A 15 -3.56 -8.64 -26.31
C LEU A 15 -4.09 -8.33 -24.89
N CYS A 16 -3.67 -9.06 -23.86
CA CYS A 16 -4.18 -8.81 -22.49
C CYS A 16 -3.14 -8.29 -21.47
N ILE A 17 -1.85 -8.16 -21.83
CA ILE A 17 -0.84 -7.60 -20.90
C ILE A 17 -0.74 -6.08 -21.07
N ALA A 18 -1.85 -5.37 -20.89
CA ALA A 18 -1.85 -3.92 -20.73
C ALA A 18 -2.88 -3.44 -19.70
N ALA A 19 -3.29 -4.31 -18.77
CA ALA A 19 -4.12 -3.91 -17.65
C ALA A 19 -3.27 -3.18 -16.59
N GLY A 20 -3.12 -1.87 -16.79
CA GLY A 20 -3.09 -0.85 -15.74
C GLY A 20 -2.15 -1.06 -14.55
N ARG A 21 -0.88 -0.68 -14.70
CA ARG A 21 -0.21 -0.02 -13.57
C ARG A 21 -0.80 1.38 -13.44
N GLY A 22 -1.88 1.50 -12.66
CA GLY A 22 -2.34 2.80 -12.17
C GLY A 22 -1.24 3.38 -11.31
N GLN A 23 -0.34 4.15 -11.93
CA GLN A 23 0.59 4.98 -11.20
C GLN A 23 -0.23 6.03 -10.44
N ALA A 24 -0.40 5.82 -9.14
CA ALA A 24 -0.93 6.86 -8.27
C ALA A 24 -0.03 8.09 -8.44
N LEU A 25 -0.62 9.20 -8.91
CA LEU A 25 0.08 10.48 -8.97
C LEU A 25 0.63 10.80 -7.57
N PRO A 26 1.82 11.40 -7.47
CA PRO A 26 2.36 11.82 -6.19
C PRO A 26 1.33 12.70 -5.47
N SER A 27 0.98 12.33 -4.23
CA SER A 27 0.04 13.09 -3.43
C SER A 27 0.63 14.48 -3.14
N LEU A 28 -0.08 15.54 -3.53
CA LEU A 28 0.23 16.93 -3.15
C LEU A 28 0.02 17.22 -1.65
N GLY A 29 -0.55 16.27 -0.90
CA GLY A 29 -0.70 16.32 0.55
C GLY A 29 0.53 15.81 1.30
N PRO A 30 0.58 15.98 2.63
CA PRO A 30 1.65 15.44 3.45
C PRO A 30 1.81 13.93 3.21
N GLU A 31 3.06 13.48 3.12
CA GLU A 31 3.42 12.05 3.01
C GLU A 31 2.57 11.24 4.01
N PRO A 32 1.85 10.19 3.58
CA PRO A 32 0.86 9.53 4.44
C PRO A 32 1.42 9.09 5.81
N GLY A 33 2.67 8.64 5.86
CA GLY A 33 3.34 8.27 7.10
C GLY A 33 3.61 9.44 8.05
N LEU A 34 3.66 10.70 7.59
CA LEU A 34 3.77 11.88 8.46
C LEU A 34 2.53 12.04 9.34
N LEU A 35 1.35 11.70 8.81
CA LEU A 35 0.09 11.72 9.58
C LEU A 35 0.18 10.78 10.79
N CYS A 36 0.68 9.57 10.58
CA CYS A 36 0.91 8.61 11.65
C CYS A 36 1.93 9.12 12.68
N ARG A 37 3.06 9.70 12.24
CA ARG A 37 4.08 10.22 13.16
C ARG A 37 3.53 11.31 14.08
N ALA A 38 2.76 12.25 13.51
CA ALA A 38 2.13 13.32 14.28
C ALA A 38 1.10 12.77 15.29
N ALA A 39 0.23 11.86 14.85
CA ALA A 39 -0.77 11.23 15.70
C ALA A 39 -0.16 10.42 16.85
N ILE A 40 0.89 9.64 16.55
CA ILE A 40 1.63 8.86 17.56
C ILE A 40 2.25 9.78 18.61
N ALA A 41 2.93 10.85 18.18
CA ALA A 41 3.55 11.78 19.13
C ALA A 41 2.52 12.49 20.02
N ALA A 42 1.33 12.81 19.48
CA ALA A 42 0.22 13.34 20.28
C ALA A 42 -0.28 12.31 21.30
N ALA A 43 -0.55 11.08 20.86
CA ALA A 43 -1.01 10.00 21.73
C ALA A 43 0.00 9.66 22.85
N GLU A 44 1.29 9.63 22.55
CA GLU A 44 2.34 9.41 23.56
C GLU A 44 2.30 10.49 24.64
N ARG A 45 2.16 11.78 24.25
CA ARG A 45 2.08 12.89 25.21
C ARG A 45 0.79 12.84 26.04
N GLU A 46 -0.35 12.64 25.38
CA GLU A 46 -1.67 12.61 26.03
C GLU A 46 -1.79 11.48 27.05
N ALA A 47 -1.18 10.33 26.75
CA ALA A 47 -1.18 9.17 27.63
C ALA A 47 -0.01 9.17 28.66
N GLY A 48 0.87 10.17 28.65
CA GLY A 48 2.04 10.22 29.53
C GLY A 48 3.05 9.09 29.29
N LEU A 49 3.12 8.58 28.05
CA LEU A 49 4.01 7.48 27.69
C LEU A 49 5.44 7.98 27.45
N PRO A 50 6.45 7.10 27.64
CA PRO A 50 7.81 7.41 27.21
C PRO A 50 7.84 7.80 25.73
N PRO A 51 8.61 8.84 25.37
CA PRO A 51 8.73 9.25 23.99
C PRO A 51 9.22 8.07 23.16
N ARG A 52 8.64 7.90 21.97
CA ARG A 52 8.98 6.87 20.99
C ARG A 52 8.52 5.44 21.31
N LEU A 53 7.81 5.20 22.42
CA LEU A 53 7.28 3.87 22.73
C LEU A 53 6.30 3.39 21.65
N LEU A 54 5.21 4.13 21.43
CA LEU A 54 4.23 3.80 20.40
C LEU A 54 4.83 3.94 19.00
N SER A 55 5.80 4.85 18.84
CA SER A 55 6.55 4.98 17.60
C SER A 55 7.32 3.72 17.21
N ALA A 56 7.93 3.04 18.20
CA ALA A 56 8.65 1.79 17.98
C ALA A 56 7.69 0.66 17.60
N ILE A 57 6.55 0.56 18.31
CA ILE A 57 5.50 -0.43 18.01
C ILE A 57 4.96 -0.20 16.60
N ALA A 58 4.55 1.03 16.27
CA ALA A 58 3.98 1.35 14.97
C ALA A 58 4.97 1.08 13.82
N ARG A 59 6.28 1.25 14.07
CA ARG A 59 7.34 0.91 13.10
C ARG A 59 7.38 -0.59 12.78
N VAL A 60 7.12 -1.44 13.76
CA VAL A 60 7.13 -2.90 13.59
C VAL A 60 5.80 -3.39 13.01
N GLU A 61 4.68 -2.94 13.57
CA GLU A 61 3.34 -3.47 13.23
C GLU A 61 2.82 -2.99 11.87
N SER A 62 3.15 -1.76 11.49
CA SER A 62 2.56 -1.09 10.32
C SER A 62 3.58 -0.35 9.46
N GLY A 63 4.87 -0.57 9.74
CA GLY A 63 5.96 0.07 9.01
C GLY A 63 5.98 -0.39 7.55
N ARG A 64 5.89 0.57 6.63
CA ARG A 64 5.97 0.32 5.19
C ARG A 64 6.92 1.32 4.56
N ARG A 65 7.69 0.85 3.57
CA ARG A 65 8.44 1.76 2.70
C ARG A 65 7.45 2.37 1.71
N ASP A 66 7.32 3.69 1.74
CA ASP A 66 6.53 4.44 0.79
C ASP A 66 7.10 4.21 -0.63
N PRO A 67 6.29 3.75 -1.60
CA PRO A 67 6.77 3.42 -2.94
C PRO A 67 7.14 4.65 -3.77
N THR A 68 6.66 5.84 -3.41
CA THR A 68 6.89 7.10 -4.09
C THR A 68 8.10 7.83 -3.51
N THR A 69 8.17 7.94 -2.18
CA THR A 69 9.24 8.71 -1.50
C THR A 69 10.40 7.84 -1.04
N GLY A 70 10.21 6.53 -0.97
CA GLY A 70 11.19 5.59 -0.42
C GLY A 70 11.33 5.67 1.10
N ALA A 71 10.60 6.55 1.78
CA ALA A 71 10.74 6.74 3.21
C ALA A 71 10.05 5.60 3.99
N PHE A 72 10.58 5.22 5.17
CA PHE A 72 10.02 4.12 5.96
C PHE A 72 9.29 4.64 7.20
N HIS A 73 7.97 4.48 7.20
CA HIS A 73 7.09 5.04 8.21
C HIS A 73 5.90 4.12 8.49
N PRO A 74 5.23 4.25 9.65
CA PRO A 74 3.94 3.61 9.88
C PRO A 74 2.93 4.05 8.82
N TRP A 75 2.23 3.10 8.22
CA TRP A 75 1.32 3.36 7.11
C TRP A 75 -0.13 3.50 7.60
N PRO A 76 -0.81 4.63 7.29
CA PRO A 76 -2.12 4.93 7.88
C PRO A 76 -3.24 3.98 7.44
N TRP A 77 -3.08 3.36 6.27
CA TRP A 77 -4.07 2.46 5.69
C TRP A 77 -3.63 1.00 5.85
N THR A 78 -3.22 0.66 7.08
CA THR A 78 -2.88 -0.71 7.49
C THR A 78 -4.09 -1.29 8.24
N ILE A 79 -4.49 -2.51 7.88
CA ILE A 79 -5.56 -3.24 8.56
C ILE A 79 -4.98 -4.55 9.09
N ASN A 80 -5.32 -4.90 10.33
CA ASN A 80 -5.17 -6.25 10.85
C ASN A 80 -6.58 -6.85 10.99
N ALA A 81 -6.85 -7.95 10.29
CA ALA A 81 -8.08 -8.72 10.43
C ALA A 81 -7.71 -10.15 10.81
N GLU A 82 -8.13 -10.58 12.00
CA GLU A 82 -7.87 -11.94 12.52
C GLU A 82 -6.37 -12.32 12.48
N GLY A 83 -5.48 -11.39 12.83
CA GLY A 83 -4.03 -11.61 12.79
C GLY A 83 -3.40 -11.49 11.40
N ARG A 84 -4.19 -11.24 10.35
CA ARG A 84 -3.69 -11.04 8.98
C ARG A 84 -3.58 -9.53 8.70
N GLY A 85 -2.35 -9.07 8.52
CA GLY A 85 -2.04 -7.70 8.13
C GLY A 85 -2.24 -7.45 6.64
N SER A 86 -2.71 -6.26 6.25
CA SER A 86 -2.85 -5.82 4.87
C SER A 86 -2.60 -4.31 4.76
N PHE A 87 -1.97 -3.90 3.66
CA PHE A 87 -1.65 -2.49 3.37
C PHE A 87 -2.44 -2.02 2.15
N PHE A 88 -3.12 -0.89 2.27
CA PHE A 88 -3.93 -0.32 1.21
C PHE A 88 -3.34 1.00 0.69
N PRO A 89 -3.54 1.34 -0.58
CA PRO A 89 -2.97 2.57 -1.15
C PRO A 89 -3.66 3.84 -0.64
N SER A 90 -4.91 3.74 -0.18
CA SER A 90 -5.72 4.89 0.25
C SER A 90 -6.72 4.51 1.33
N LYS A 91 -7.28 5.52 2.01
CA LYS A 91 -8.38 5.33 2.96
C LYS A 91 -9.58 4.63 2.31
N ALA A 92 -9.96 5.06 1.10
CA ALA A 92 -11.09 4.48 0.38
C ALA A 92 -10.87 2.99 0.09
N ALA A 93 -9.67 2.59 -0.33
CA ALA A 93 -9.36 1.19 -0.56
C ALA A 93 -9.34 0.34 0.72
N ALA A 94 -9.02 0.95 1.87
CA ALA A 94 -9.01 0.25 3.16
C ALA A 94 -10.42 -0.02 3.72
N ILE A 95 -11.42 0.81 3.38
CA ILE A 95 -12.78 0.73 3.94
C ILE A 95 -13.82 0.18 2.95
N ALA A 96 -13.37 -0.26 1.77
CA ALA A 96 -14.23 -0.77 0.69
C ALA A 96 -14.76 -2.18 0.97
#